data_AF-A0A7U1E0S9-F1
#
_entry.id   AF-A0A7U1E0S9-F1
#
_cell.length_a   1.000
_cell.length_b   1.000
_cell.length_c   1.000
_cell.angle_alpha   90.00
_cell.angle_beta   90.00
_cell.angle_gamma   90.00
#
_symmetry.space_group_name_H-M   'P 1'
#
loop_
_entity.id
_entity.type
_entity.pdbx_description
1 polymer ?
#
loop_
_entity_poly.entity_id
_entity_poly.type
_entity_poly.pdbx_seq_one_letter_code
_entity_poly.pdbx_strand_id
1 'polypeptide(L)'
;MKATKTILAIFIANSLVISSSHAALQATPTQYGDNASAGTPTSSAFGSYANASGSDGTAIGSNSKSSGNQSTAVGHTSWATGQSSSAFGENSTASGDNSTATGSLSSASGELSTASGYFADAKGDRATATGANSNASGANSTAIGANASASAKGSVALGSGSVADRENTVSVGSAGSERQITNVAAGTADTDAVNVKQLNDKAAETLNSANSYTDTKITETKNELNANIDKSKQEAINTANNYTDSKITETKNELNVNIDKSKQEAINTSNNYTDSKITATKNELNVNIDKSKQEAINSSNNYTDNKFQQGISYTDKKYEQSIQYAQGAADKAEQNANNYTDNRFNQLSNQSNQRFEQLVMMPTY
;
A
#
# COMPACT_ATOMS: atom_id res chain seq x y z
N MET A 1 -116.98 -77.16 40.92
CA MET A 1 -116.30 -77.13 42.24
C MET A 1 -114.80 -77.04 42.00
N LYS A 2 -114.16 -76.03 42.61
CA LYS A 2 -112.72 -75.81 42.82
C LYS A 2 -111.78 -75.71 41.60
N ALA A 3 -111.41 -74.46 41.34
CA ALA A 3 -110.14 -74.05 40.78
C ALA A 3 -108.95 -74.50 41.64
N THR A 4 -107.81 -74.78 40.99
CA THR A 4 -106.50 -74.44 41.54
C THR A 4 -105.57 -74.07 40.39
N LYS A 5 -105.40 -72.75 40.18
CA LYS A 5 -104.29 -72.17 39.42
C LYS A 5 -103.03 -72.34 40.28
N THR A 6 -102.04 -73.07 39.80
CA THR A 6 -100.69 -73.04 40.36
C THR A 6 -99.90 -71.97 39.62
N ILE A 7 -99.82 -70.79 40.22
CA ILE A 7 -98.77 -69.81 39.95
C ILE A 7 -97.68 -70.12 40.97
N LEU A 8 -96.47 -70.45 40.52
CA LEU A 8 -95.26 -70.36 41.33
C LEU A 8 -94.08 -69.90 40.46
N ALA A 9 -93.47 -68.81 40.92
CA ALA A 9 -92.46 -68.00 40.26
C ALA A 9 -91.04 -68.54 40.43
N ILE A 10 -90.19 -68.36 39.41
CA ILE A 10 -88.71 -68.30 39.48
C ILE A 10 -88.29 -67.27 38.40
N PHE A 11 -88.15 -65.98 38.74
CA PHE A 11 -86.94 -65.22 39.14
C PHE A 11 -85.86 -64.96 38.05
N ILE A 12 -85.90 -63.74 37.47
CA ILE A 12 -84.85 -62.68 37.29
C ILE A 12 -83.40 -63.18 37.03
N ALA A 13 -82.59 -62.76 36.04
CA ALA A 13 -82.35 -61.44 35.44
C ALA A 13 -81.61 -61.57 34.10
N ASN A 14 -82.02 -60.80 33.08
CA ASN A 14 -81.20 -60.24 31.98
C ASN A 14 -82.13 -59.87 30.83
N SER A 15 -82.87 -58.78 30.94
CA SER A 15 -83.48 -58.11 29.78
C SER A 15 -83.90 -56.71 30.18
N LEU A 16 -83.36 -55.74 29.45
CA LEU A 16 -83.73 -54.33 29.43
C LEU A 16 -85.25 -54.19 29.29
N VAL A 17 -85.96 -53.81 30.36
CA VAL A 17 -87.39 -53.44 30.31
C VAL A 17 -87.47 -51.92 30.26
N ILE A 18 -87.77 -51.38 29.09
CA ILE A 18 -88.25 -50.00 28.95
C ILE A 18 -89.77 -50.08 28.94
N SER A 19 -90.43 -49.84 30.07
CA SER A 19 -91.87 -49.60 30.10
C SER A 19 -92.14 -48.14 29.73
N SER A 20 -92.91 -47.90 28.66
CA SER A 20 -93.59 -46.62 28.47
C SER A 20 -95.04 -46.85 28.08
N SER A 21 -95.93 -46.86 29.10
CA SER A 21 -97.35 -46.63 28.91
C SER A 21 -97.65 -45.18 29.28
N HIS A 22 -98.20 -44.44 28.32
CA HIS A 22 -98.44 -43.00 28.34
C HIS A 22 -99.34 -42.55 29.51
N ALA A 23 -98.76 -41.81 30.47
CA ALA A 23 -99.45 -40.85 31.33
C ALA A 23 -98.41 -39.82 31.82
N ALA A 24 -98.51 -38.57 31.35
CA ALA A 24 -97.60 -37.45 31.63
C ALA A 24 -96.10 -37.82 31.49
N LEU A 25 -95.58 -37.75 30.25
CA LEU A 25 -94.17 -37.97 29.95
C LEU A 25 -93.31 -36.81 30.50
N GLN A 26 -93.26 -36.65 31.82
CA GLN A 26 -92.08 -36.07 32.43
C GLN A 26 -90.97 -37.05 32.13
N ALA A 27 -89.99 -36.63 31.31
CA ALA A 27 -88.83 -37.47 31.06
C ALA A 27 -88.24 -37.84 32.43
N THR A 28 -88.28 -39.12 32.77
CA THR A 28 -87.64 -39.61 33.98
C THR A 28 -86.18 -39.86 33.64
N PRO A 29 -85.24 -39.44 34.51
CA PRO A 29 -83.82 -39.74 34.31
C PRO A 29 -83.59 -41.22 34.01
N THR A 30 -82.71 -41.54 33.06
CA THR A 30 -82.30 -42.91 32.77
C THR A 30 -81.20 -43.32 33.73
N GLN A 31 -81.48 -44.29 34.60
CA GLN A 31 -80.51 -44.74 35.61
C GLN A 31 -80.47 -46.26 35.76
N TYR A 32 -79.26 -46.82 35.92
CA TYR A 32 -79.05 -48.25 36.11
C TYR A 32 -77.83 -48.51 37.01
N GLY A 33 -78.01 -49.31 38.06
CA GLY A 33 -76.97 -49.65 39.04
C GLY A 33 -77.30 -49.17 40.46
N ASP A 34 -76.73 -49.84 41.46
CA ASP A 34 -76.99 -49.52 42.88
C ASP A 34 -76.58 -48.09 43.22
N ASN A 35 -77.52 -47.30 43.76
CA ASN A 35 -77.36 -45.87 44.06
C ASN A 35 -76.95 -45.01 42.84
N ALA A 36 -77.21 -45.45 41.61
CA ALA A 36 -77.12 -44.58 40.44
C ALA A 36 -78.14 -43.44 40.56
N SER A 37 -77.73 -42.21 40.27
CA SER A 37 -78.56 -41.01 40.37
C SER A 37 -78.40 -40.15 39.13
N ALA A 38 -79.50 -39.90 38.42
CA ALA A 38 -79.54 -38.88 37.38
C ALA A 38 -80.47 -37.75 37.85
N GLY A 39 -79.91 -36.54 37.99
CA GLY A 39 -80.54 -35.41 38.65
C GLY A 39 -81.56 -34.63 37.83
N THR A 40 -81.65 -34.87 36.52
CA THR A 40 -82.58 -34.18 35.61
C THR A 40 -83.25 -35.17 34.64
N PRO A 41 -84.43 -34.84 34.11
CA PRO A 41 -85.11 -35.62 33.06
C PRO A 41 -84.24 -36.04 31.86
N THR A 42 -83.24 -35.23 31.53
CA THR A 42 -82.36 -35.38 30.38
C THR A 42 -81.03 -36.06 30.71
N SER A 43 -80.73 -36.30 31.98
CA SER A 43 -79.45 -36.90 32.38
C SER A 43 -79.53 -38.42 32.46
N SER A 44 -78.38 -39.07 32.26
CA SER A 44 -78.22 -40.52 32.19
C SER A 44 -77.11 -41.00 33.14
N ALA A 45 -77.39 -41.97 34.02
CA ALA A 45 -76.43 -42.52 34.97
C ALA A 45 -76.38 -44.06 34.93
N PHE A 46 -75.24 -44.65 34.54
CA PHE A 46 -75.06 -46.09 34.41
C PHE A 46 -73.85 -46.57 35.23
N GLY A 47 -74.08 -47.33 36.30
CA GLY A 47 -73.05 -47.88 37.19
C GLY A 47 -73.36 -47.65 38.66
N SER A 48 -72.80 -48.47 39.55
CA SER A 48 -72.98 -48.30 40.99
C SER A 48 -72.41 -46.96 41.45
N TYR A 49 -73.21 -46.16 42.15
CA TYR A 49 -72.89 -44.78 42.56
C TYR A 49 -72.56 -43.81 41.41
N ALA A 50 -72.93 -44.13 40.16
CA ALA A 50 -72.84 -43.17 39.06
C ALA A 50 -73.78 -41.99 39.31
N ASN A 51 -73.30 -40.75 39.16
CA ASN A 51 -74.04 -39.53 39.48
C ASN A 51 -74.02 -38.53 38.32
N ALA A 52 -75.11 -38.43 37.57
CA ALA A 52 -75.31 -37.45 36.51
C ALA A 52 -76.25 -36.32 36.97
N SER A 53 -75.74 -35.40 37.80
CA SER A 53 -76.51 -34.32 38.40
C SER A 53 -76.67 -33.07 37.53
N GLY A 54 -75.86 -32.90 36.48
CA GLY A 54 -76.00 -31.80 35.53
C GLY A 54 -77.15 -32.00 34.53
N SER A 55 -77.73 -30.91 34.02
CA SER A 55 -78.69 -30.99 32.88
C SER A 55 -78.01 -31.65 31.69
N ASP A 56 -78.71 -32.53 30.96
CA ASP A 56 -78.14 -33.27 29.82
C ASP A 56 -76.82 -34.03 30.12
N GLY A 57 -76.55 -34.30 31.41
CA GLY A 57 -75.32 -34.94 31.85
C GLY A 57 -75.34 -36.45 31.63
N THR A 58 -74.19 -37.05 31.32
CA THR A 58 -74.06 -38.50 31.16
C THR A 58 -72.93 -39.02 32.06
N ALA A 59 -73.23 -39.93 32.99
CA ALA A 59 -72.25 -40.61 33.84
C ALA A 59 -72.30 -42.13 33.59
N ILE A 60 -71.20 -42.73 33.15
CA ILE A 60 -71.08 -44.17 32.85
C ILE A 60 -69.84 -44.73 33.56
N GLY A 61 -70.04 -45.67 34.48
CA GLY A 61 -68.98 -46.29 35.29
C GLY A 61 -69.26 -46.14 36.78
N SER A 62 -68.74 -47.05 37.60
CA SER A 62 -68.92 -46.96 39.05
C SER A 62 -68.25 -45.70 39.61
N ASN A 63 -68.94 -44.97 40.50
CA ASN A 63 -68.50 -43.67 41.04
C ASN A 63 -68.21 -42.58 39.99
N SER A 64 -68.65 -42.76 38.73
CA SER A 64 -68.56 -41.70 37.72
C SER A 64 -69.44 -40.51 38.12
N LYS A 65 -69.01 -39.28 37.81
CA LYS A 65 -69.73 -38.06 38.16
C LYS A 65 -69.77 -37.10 36.98
N SER A 66 -70.97 -36.79 36.50
CA SER A 66 -71.25 -35.74 35.52
C SER A 66 -72.11 -34.68 36.21
N SER A 67 -71.47 -33.64 36.73
CA SER A 67 -72.16 -32.59 37.49
C SER A 67 -72.24 -31.23 36.79
N GLY A 68 -71.46 -31.02 35.73
CA GLY A 68 -71.63 -29.87 34.85
C GLY A 68 -72.81 -30.07 33.90
N ASN A 69 -73.46 -28.98 33.48
CA ASN A 69 -74.49 -29.06 32.44
C ASN A 69 -73.88 -29.54 31.13
N GLN A 70 -74.54 -30.45 30.40
CA GLN A 70 -74.06 -31.08 29.16
C GLN A 70 -72.72 -31.81 29.31
N SER A 71 -72.33 -32.18 30.54
CA SER A 71 -71.08 -32.87 30.79
C SER A 71 -71.20 -34.37 30.52
N THR A 72 -70.09 -35.03 30.21
CA THR A 72 -70.03 -36.48 29.99
C THR A 72 -68.86 -37.08 30.75
N ALA A 73 -69.11 -38.04 31.63
CA ALA A 73 -68.10 -38.76 32.40
C ALA A 73 -68.23 -40.27 32.10
N VAL A 74 -67.19 -40.88 31.55
CA VAL A 74 -67.15 -42.31 31.22
C VAL A 74 -65.88 -42.95 31.79
N GLY A 75 -66.04 -43.79 32.80
CA GLY A 75 -64.94 -44.49 33.49
C GLY A 75 -65.22 -44.70 34.98
N HIS A 76 -64.54 -45.65 35.60
CA HIS A 76 -64.56 -45.77 37.06
C HIS A 76 -63.98 -44.49 37.68
N THR A 77 -64.76 -43.81 38.53
CA THR A 77 -64.35 -42.57 39.20
C THR A 77 -63.98 -41.44 38.22
N SER A 78 -64.52 -41.44 37.00
CA SER A 78 -64.34 -40.32 36.06
C SER A 78 -65.23 -39.13 36.46
N TRP A 79 -64.71 -37.91 36.47
CA TRP A 79 -65.42 -36.70 36.89
C TRP A 79 -65.44 -35.63 35.80
N ALA A 80 -66.63 -35.31 35.28
CA ALA A 80 -66.87 -34.17 34.41
C ALA A 80 -67.71 -33.14 35.17
N THR A 81 -67.03 -32.12 35.75
CA THR A 81 -67.68 -31.15 36.65
C THR A 81 -67.85 -29.76 36.05
N GLY A 82 -67.11 -29.42 35.00
CA GLY A 82 -67.29 -28.18 34.24
C GLY A 82 -68.49 -28.25 33.29
N GLN A 83 -69.05 -27.11 32.93
CA GLN A 83 -70.09 -27.02 31.90
C GLN A 83 -69.55 -27.56 30.58
N SER A 84 -70.33 -28.40 29.90
CA SER A 84 -70.00 -29.03 28.62
C SER A 84 -68.65 -29.76 28.63
N SER A 85 -68.18 -30.21 29.81
CA SER A 85 -66.90 -30.90 29.94
C SER A 85 -67.04 -32.40 29.68
N SER A 86 -65.94 -33.04 29.26
CA SER A 86 -65.93 -34.47 28.92
C SER A 86 -64.74 -35.19 29.55
N ALA A 87 -64.99 -36.18 30.40
CA ALA A 87 -63.99 -37.01 31.06
C ALA A 87 -64.12 -38.47 30.62
N PHE A 88 -63.12 -39.01 29.93
CA PHE A 88 -63.07 -40.39 29.45
C PHE A 88 -61.85 -41.13 30.01
N GLY A 89 -62.08 -42.13 30.84
CA GLY A 89 -61.03 -42.94 31.47
C GLY A 89 -61.15 -43.04 32.98
N GLU A 90 -60.54 -44.07 33.54
CA GLU A 90 -60.52 -44.30 34.99
C GLU A 90 -59.82 -43.14 35.72
N ASN A 91 -60.48 -42.57 36.75
CA ASN A 91 -60.03 -41.35 37.44
C ASN A 91 -59.75 -40.12 36.55
N SER A 92 -60.28 -40.08 35.33
CA SER A 92 -60.17 -38.87 34.49
C SER A 92 -60.99 -37.72 35.08
N THR A 93 -60.48 -36.49 35.03
CA THR A 93 -61.14 -35.31 35.58
C THR A 93 -61.16 -34.17 34.56
N ALA A 94 -62.36 -33.75 34.14
CA ALA A 94 -62.59 -32.57 33.30
C ALA A 94 -63.39 -31.54 34.11
N SER A 95 -62.67 -30.68 34.84
CA SER A 95 -63.26 -29.74 35.79
C SER A 95 -63.36 -28.30 35.27
N GLY A 96 -62.62 -27.95 34.22
CA GLY A 96 -62.80 -26.68 33.53
C GLY A 96 -64.05 -26.69 32.65
N ASP A 97 -64.67 -25.52 32.43
CA ASP A 97 -65.75 -25.40 31.47
C ASP A 97 -65.23 -25.67 30.05
N ASN A 98 -66.03 -26.37 29.24
CA ASN A 98 -65.68 -26.86 27.92
C ASN A 98 -64.38 -27.69 27.85
N SER A 99 -63.92 -28.24 28.99
CA SER A 99 -62.68 -29.02 29.04
C SER A 99 -62.88 -30.47 28.58
N THR A 100 -61.82 -31.11 28.11
CA THR A 100 -61.82 -32.53 27.74
C THR A 100 -60.63 -33.25 28.36
N ALA A 101 -60.88 -34.27 29.17
CA ALA A 101 -59.87 -35.17 29.73
C ALA A 101 -60.08 -36.58 29.15
N THR A 102 -59.08 -37.14 28.48
CA THR A 102 -59.12 -38.49 27.90
C THR A 102 -57.87 -39.28 28.27
N GLY A 103 -58.05 -40.40 28.97
CA GLY A 103 -56.97 -41.23 29.50
C GLY A 103 -57.11 -41.41 31.01
N SER A 104 -56.62 -42.54 31.54
CA SER A 104 -56.65 -42.77 32.99
C SER A 104 -55.81 -41.72 33.72
N LEU A 105 -56.34 -41.17 34.81
CA LEU A 105 -55.74 -40.10 35.62
C LEU A 105 -55.49 -38.79 34.84
N SER A 106 -56.07 -38.61 33.64
CA SER A 106 -55.96 -37.33 32.92
C SER A 106 -56.75 -36.24 33.65
N SER A 107 -56.25 -35.00 33.63
CA SER A 107 -56.82 -33.85 34.31
C SER A 107 -56.85 -32.63 33.37
N ALA A 108 -58.04 -32.14 33.05
CA ALA A 108 -58.26 -30.91 32.29
C ALA A 108 -59.01 -29.92 33.19
N SER A 109 -58.27 -29.05 33.89
CA SER A 109 -58.83 -28.14 34.90
C SER A 109 -58.93 -26.69 34.46
N GLY A 110 -58.25 -26.31 33.37
CA GLY A 110 -58.42 -24.98 32.77
C GLY A 110 -59.69 -24.87 31.94
N GLU A 111 -60.26 -23.67 31.82
CA GLU A 111 -61.36 -23.41 30.88
C GLU A 111 -60.90 -23.74 29.45
N LEU A 112 -61.71 -24.40 28.64
CA LEU A 112 -61.38 -24.81 27.26
C LEU A 112 -60.11 -25.68 27.14
N SER A 113 -59.69 -26.34 28.23
CA SER A 113 -58.46 -27.14 28.25
C SER A 113 -58.68 -28.56 27.69
N THR A 114 -57.63 -29.16 27.15
CA THR A 114 -57.63 -30.55 26.68
C THR A 114 -56.46 -31.32 27.27
N ALA A 115 -56.73 -32.41 27.99
CA ALA A 115 -55.74 -33.35 28.48
C ALA A 115 -55.97 -34.72 27.84
N SER A 116 -54.99 -35.24 27.09
CA SER A 116 -55.09 -36.51 26.39
C SER A 116 -53.86 -37.38 26.66
N GLY A 117 -54.04 -38.48 27.39
CA GLY A 117 -52.97 -39.41 27.77
C GLY A 117 -53.05 -39.81 29.24
N TYR A 118 -52.38 -40.91 29.58
CA TYR A 118 -52.23 -41.34 30.98
C TYR A 118 -51.56 -40.22 31.80
N PHE A 119 -52.21 -39.73 32.84
CA PHE A 119 -51.67 -38.67 33.70
C PHE A 119 -51.36 -37.34 32.96
N ALA A 120 -51.99 -37.09 31.80
CA ALA A 120 -51.89 -35.79 31.13
C ALA A 120 -52.60 -34.71 31.96
N ASP A 121 -51.99 -33.54 32.11
CA ASP A 121 -52.45 -32.49 33.01
C ASP A 121 -52.48 -31.12 32.29
N ALA A 122 -53.66 -30.65 31.93
CA ALA A 122 -53.90 -29.36 31.29
C ALA A 122 -54.53 -28.39 32.30
N LYS A 123 -53.69 -27.66 33.02
CA LYS A 123 -54.12 -26.75 34.10
C LYS A 123 -54.46 -25.34 33.65
N GLY A 124 -53.76 -24.85 32.62
CA GLY A 124 -53.96 -23.49 32.13
C GLY A 124 -55.24 -23.37 31.31
N ASP A 125 -55.86 -22.18 31.33
CA ASP A 125 -56.97 -21.89 30.42
C ASP A 125 -56.51 -22.00 28.97
N ARG A 126 -57.32 -22.66 28.14
CA ARG A 126 -57.03 -22.99 26.73
C ARG A 126 -55.74 -23.81 26.56
N ALA A 127 -55.30 -24.51 27.60
CA ALA A 127 -54.10 -25.34 27.54
C ALA A 127 -54.39 -26.71 26.89
N THR A 128 -53.41 -27.24 26.16
CA THR A 128 -53.48 -28.57 25.56
C THR A 128 -52.31 -29.42 26.05
N ALA A 129 -52.57 -30.53 26.72
CA ALA A 129 -51.59 -31.51 27.14
C ALA A 129 -51.87 -32.85 26.45
N THR A 130 -51.00 -33.29 25.55
CA THR A 130 -51.14 -34.56 24.83
C THR A 130 -49.89 -35.43 25.01
N GLY A 131 -50.06 -36.60 25.62
CA GLY A 131 -48.98 -37.54 25.92
C GLY A 131 -49.00 -37.98 27.38
N ALA A 132 -48.39 -39.13 27.68
CA ALA A 132 -48.34 -39.61 29.06
C ALA A 132 -47.53 -38.65 29.94
N ASN A 133 -48.09 -38.22 31.07
CA ASN A 133 -47.48 -37.21 31.96
C ASN A 133 -47.16 -35.86 31.30
N SER A 134 -47.80 -35.51 30.17
CA SER A 134 -47.64 -34.16 29.61
C SER A 134 -48.30 -33.14 30.53
N ASN A 135 -47.67 -31.99 30.77
CA ASN A 135 -48.16 -30.95 31.67
C ASN A 135 -48.20 -29.59 30.93
N ALA A 136 -49.40 -29.06 30.70
CA ALA A 136 -49.63 -27.75 30.10
C ALA A 136 -50.24 -26.83 31.17
N SER A 137 -49.39 -26.14 31.94
CA SER A 137 -49.81 -25.32 33.08
C SER A 137 -49.88 -23.82 32.80
N GLY A 138 -49.27 -23.35 31.70
CA GLY A 138 -49.41 -21.97 31.25
C GLY A 138 -50.76 -21.73 30.56
N ALA A 139 -51.31 -20.53 30.68
CA ALA A 139 -52.48 -20.15 29.88
C ALA A 139 -52.13 -20.14 28.37
N ASN A 140 -53.01 -20.68 27.52
CA ASN A 140 -52.78 -20.89 26.08
C ASN A 140 -51.52 -21.73 25.76
N SER A 141 -51.06 -22.56 26.71
CA SER A 141 -49.88 -23.40 26.50
C SER A 141 -50.22 -24.71 25.80
N THR A 142 -49.24 -25.31 25.13
CA THR A 142 -49.40 -26.61 24.45
C THR A 142 -48.21 -27.51 24.78
N ALA A 143 -48.45 -28.66 25.40
CA ALA A 143 -47.45 -29.68 25.66
C ALA A 143 -47.80 -30.94 24.85
N ILE A 144 -46.96 -31.31 23.88
CA ILE A 144 -47.15 -32.47 23.01
C ILE A 144 -45.95 -33.41 23.17
N GLY A 145 -46.19 -34.59 23.73
CA GLY A 145 -45.18 -35.62 23.97
C GLY A 145 -45.21 -36.10 25.42
N ALA A 146 -44.74 -37.33 25.65
CA ALA A 146 -44.65 -37.87 27.01
C ALA A 146 -43.69 -37.02 27.86
N ASN A 147 -44.12 -36.64 29.06
CA ASN A 147 -43.37 -35.75 29.97
C ASN A 147 -43.04 -34.36 29.39
N ALA A 148 -43.70 -33.92 28.31
CA ALA A 148 -43.55 -32.56 27.82
C ALA A 148 -44.15 -31.57 28.84
N SER A 149 -43.48 -30.45 29.10
CA SER A 149 -43.93 -29.45 30.09
C SER A 149 -43.94 -28.06 29.47
N ALA A 150 -45.14 -27.49 29.29
CA ALA A 150 -45.35 -26.12 28.84
C ALA A 150 -45.89 -25.28 30.01
N SER A 151 -44.98 -24.64 30.75
CA SER A 151 -45.32 -23.94 31.99
C SER A 151 -45.54 -22.44 31.82
N ALA A 152 -45.02 -21.85 30.74
CA ALA A 152 -45.18 -20.43 30.44
C ALA A 152 -46.41 -20.13 29.58
N LYS A 153 -46.89 -18.88 29.65
CA LYS A 153 -48.05 -18.42 28.87
C LYS A 153 -47.74 -18.44 27.37
N GLY A 154 -48.67 -18.98 26.58
CA GLY A 154 -48.54 -19.04 25.12
C GLY A 154 -47.35 -19.86 24.62
N SER A 155 -46.78 -20.74 25.46
CA SER A 155 -45.62 -21.55 25.09
C SER A 155 -46.03 -22.91 24.52
N VAL A 156 -45.16 -23.48 23.69
CA VAL A 156 -45.33 -24.82 23.10
C VAL A 156 -44.13 -25.68 23.47
N ALA A 157 -44.34 -26.76 24.21
CA ALA A 157 -43.34 -27.82 24.41
C ALA A 157 -43.62 -28.96 23.42
N LEU A 158 -42.77 -29.12 22.42
CA LEU A 158 -42.93 -30.08 21.34
C LEU A 158 -41.90 -31.21 21.46
N GLY A 159 -42.39 -32.43 21.67
CA GLY A 159 -41.58 -33.64 21.83
C GLY A 159 -41.50 -34.16 23.26
N SER A 160 -41.17 -35.45 23.41
CA SER A 160 -41.04 -36.10 24.71
C SER A 160 -39.98 -35.42 25.58
N GLY A 161 -40.33 -35.07 26.82
CA GLY A 161 -39.42 -34.41 27.77
C GLY A 161 -39.02 -32.98 27.40
N SER A 162 -39.67 -32.35 26.41
CA SER A 162 -39.43 -30.95 26.08
C SER A 162 -39.96 -30.03 27.18
N VAL A 163 -39.27 -28.90 27.41
CA VAL A 163 -39.63 -27.93 28.45
C VAL A 163 -39.72 -26.54 27.82
N ALA A 164 -40.89 -25.91 27.93
CA ALA A 164 -41.17 -24.56 27.44
C ALA A 164 -41.55 -23.63 28.62
N ASP A 165 -40.53 -23.03 29.22
CA ASP A 165 -40.59 -22.20 30.43
C ASP A 165 -40.50 -20.68 30.16
N ARG A 166 -40.51 -20.28 28.88
CA ARG A 166 -40.53 -18.89 28.43
C ARG A 166 -41.80 -18.56 27.67
N GLU A 167 -42.39 -17.41 27.93
CA GLU A 167 -43.63 -16.97 27.28
C GLU A 167 -43.46 -16.82 25.77
N ASN A 168 -44.50 -17.16 25.01
CA ASN A 168 -44.55 -17.00 23.54
C ASN A 168 -43.36 -17.68 22.81
N THR A 169 -42.97 -18.89 23.25
CA THR A 169 -41.89 -19.66 22.62
C THR A 169 -42.35 -21.05 22.21
N VAL A 170 -41.66 -21.62 21.22
CA VAL A 170 -41.72 -23.06 20.92
C VAL A 170 -40.40 -23.69 21.37
N SER A 171 -40.47 -24.59 22.35
CA SER A 171 -39.33 -25.41 22.76
C SER A 171 -39.44 -26.81 22.15
N VAL A 172 -38.37 -27.23 21.50
CA VAL A 172 -38.25 -28.54 20.83
C VAL A 172 -37.39 -29.51 21.62
N GLY A 173 -37.02 -29.17 22.86
CA GLY A 173 -36.15 -29.95 23.72
C GLY A 173 -36.12 -29.38 25.14
N SER A 174 -35.04 -29.61 25.85
CA SER A 174 -34.76 -29.05 27.17
C SER A 174 -33.26 -28.79 27.30
N ALA A 175 -32.85 -28.09 28.35
CA ALA A 175 -31.43 -27.76 28.55
C ALA A 175 -30.56 -29.04 28.59
N GLY A 176 -29.58 -29.13 27.68
CA GLY A 176 -28.72 -30.31 27.52
C GLY A 176 -29.36 -31.48 26.77
N SER A 177 -30.56 -31.29 26.22
CA SER A 177 -31.30 -32.26 25.40
C SER A 177 -31.96 -31.56 24.22
N GLU A 178 -31.17 -30.73 23.53
CA GLU A 178 -31.56 -30.01 22.33
C GLU A 178 -31.82 -30.97 21.16
N ARG A 179 -32.71 -30.56 20.26
CA ARG A 179 -33.01 -31.31 19.02
C ARG A 179 -32.64 -30.49 17.80
N GLN A 180 -32.22 -31.19 16.75
CA GLN A 180 -32.11 -30.59 15.43
C GLN A 180 -33.49 -30.46 14.78
N ILE A 181 -33.71 -29.35 14.08
CA ILE A 181 -34.86 -29.15 13.21
C ILE A 181 -34.40 -29.33 11.77
N THR A 182 -34.85 -30.41 11.13
CA THR A 182 -34.41 -30.83 9.80
C THR A 182 -35.49 -30.59 8.75
N ASN A 183 -35.10 -30.62 7.46
CA ASN A 183 -35.99 -30.33 6.33
C ASN A 183 -36.55 -28.89 6.33
N VAL A 184 -35.74 -27.94 6.81
CA VAL A 184 -36.08 -26.50 6.80
C VAL A 184 -35.72 -25.91 5.44
N ALA A 185 -36.73 -25.54 4.65
CA ALA A 185 -36.55 -24.79 3.41
C ALA A 185 -35.91 -23.42 3.69
N ALA A 186 -35.37 -22.77 2.65
CA ALA A 186 -34.77 -21.45 2.82
C ALA A 186 -35.83 -20.42 3.22
N GLY A 187 -35.55 -19.66 4.29
CA GLY A 187 -36.39 -18.54 4.71
C GLY A 187 -36.39 -17.41 3.68
N THR A 188 -37.52 -16.73 3.54
CA THR A 188 -37.76 -15.66 2.56
C THR A 188 -38.21 -14.34 3.20
N ALA A 189 -38.87 -14.39 4.34
CA ALA A 189 -39.26 -13.24 5.15
C ALA A 189 -38.32 -13.05 6.36
N ASP A 190 -38.33 -11.86 6.95
CA ASP A 190 -37.45 -11.50 8.08
C ASP A 190 -37.66 -12.37 9.33
N THR A 191 -38.85 -12.96 9.47
CA THR A 191 -39.21 -13.83 10.60
C THR A 191 -39.12 -15.32 10.27
N ASP A 192 -38.60 -15.69 9.10
CA ASP A 192 -38.41 -17.09 8.74
C ASP A 192 -37.15 -17.67 9.39
N ALA A 193 -37.18 -18.97 9.68
CA ALA A 193 -35.98 -19.67 10.12
C ALA A 193 -34.93 -19.73 9.00
N VAL A 194 -33.67 -19.50 9.35
CA VAL A 194 -32.52 -19.64 8.44
C VAL A 194 -32.03 -21.08 8.48
N ASN A 195 -31.91 -21.72 7.32
CA ASN A 195 -31.27 -23.05 7.25
C ASN A 195 -29.74 -22.95 7.09
N VAL A 196 -29.03 -24.05 7.30
CA VAL A 196 -27.55 -24.09 7.27
C VAL A 196 -27.00 -23.66 5.91
N LYS A 197 -27.70 -23.94 4.81
CA LYS A 197 -27.27 -23.54 3.47
C LYS A 197 -27.25 -22.02 3.32
N GLN A 198 -28.33 -21.33 3.70
CA GLN A 198 -28.40 -19.87 3.65
C GLN A 198 -27.29 -19.20 4.46
N LEU A 199 -27.00 -19.73 5.66
CA LEU A 199 -25.91 -19.23 6.49
C LEU A 199 -24.56 -19.38 5.79
N ASN A 200 -24.26 -20.58 5.26
CA ASN A 200 -23.00 -20.86 4.59
C ASN A 200 -22.83 -20.04 3.30
N ASP A 201 -23.89 -19.91 2.50
CA ASP A 201 -23.89 -19.09 1.29
C ASP A 201 -23.58 -17.62 1.64
N LYS A 202 -24.22 -17.07 2.69
CA LYS A 202 -24.00 -15.68 3.10
C LYS A 202 -22.61 -15.46 3.70
N ALA A 203 -22.10 -16.43 4.45
CA ALA A 203 -20.73 -16.41 4.96
C ALA A 203 -19.71 -16.40 3.81
N ALA A 204 -19.92 -17.22 2.78
CA ALA A 204 -19.07 -17.26 1.59
C ALA A 204 -19.13 -15.95 0.78
N GLU A 205 -20.32 -15.37 0.58
CA GLU A 205 -20.50 -14.07 -0.08
C GLU A 205 -19.74 -12.96 0.66
N THR A 206 -19.83 -12.95 1.99
CA THR A 206 -19.14 -11.98 2.85
C THR A 206 -17.63 -12.13 2.75
N LEU A 207 -17.11 -13.36 2.82
CA LEU A 207 -15.68 -13.65 2.68
C LEU A 207 -15.14 -13.22 1.31
N ASN A 208 -15.87 -13.51 0.24
CA ASN A 208 -15.49 -13.12 -1.12
C ASN A 208 -15.46 -11.60 -1.29
N SER A 209 -16.41 -10.89 -0.67
CA SER A 209 -16.45 -9.42 -0.67
C SER A 209 -15.24 -8.82 0.06
N ALA A 210 -14.87 -9.39 1.21
CA ALA A 210 -13.70 -8.95 1.99
C ALA A 210 -12.38 -9.21 1.25
N ASN A 211 -12.24 -10.36 0.61
CA ASN A 211 -11.07 -10.68 -0.23
C ASN A 211 -10.97 -9.71 -1.41
N SER A 212 -12.07 -9.50 -2.13
CA SER A 212 -12.11 -8.57 -3.28
C SER A 212 -11.74 -7.14 -2.88
N TYR A 213 -12.22 -6.67 -1.72
CA TYR A 213 -11.84 -5.38 -1.17
C TYR A 213 -10.32 -5.30 -0.87
N THR A 214 -9.79 -6.34 -0.23
CA THR A 214 -8.36 -6.41 0.12
C THR A 214 -7.46 -6.45 -1.12
N ASP A 215 -7.80 -7.28 -2.11
CA ASP A 215 -7.08 -7.41 -3.38
C ASP A 215 -7.06 -6.08 -4.15
N THR A 216 -8.20 -5.37 -4.14
CA THR A 216 -8.31 -4.03 -4.73
C THR A 216 -7.34 -3.06 -4.06
N LYS A 217 -7.35 -3.00 -2.72
CA LYS A 217 -6.47 -2.10 -1.96
C LYS A 217 -4.99 -2.41 -2.14
N ILE A 218 -4.63 -3.69 -2.20
CA ILE A 218 -3.26 -4.13 -2.50
C ILE A 218 -2.84 -3.69 -3.91
N THR A 219 -3.73 -3.85 -4.89
CA THR A 219 -3.46 -3.45 -6.27
C THR A 219 -3.28 -1.94 -6.41
N GLU A 220 -4.16 -1.15 -5.80
CA GLU A 220 -4.06 0.31 -5.75
C GLU A 220 -2.73 0.75 -5.13
N THR A 221 -2.39 0.22 -3.95
CA THR A 221 -1.14 0.54 -3.24
C THR A 221 0.09 0.16 -4.06
N LYS A 222 0.06 -0.99 -4.74
CA LYS A 222 1.16 -1.44 -5.62
C LYS A 222 1.35 -0.49 -6.79
N ASN A 223 0.26 -0.03 -7.40
CA ASN A 223 0.32 0.91 -8.52
C ASN A 223 0.85 2.28 -8.09
N GLU A 224 0.39 2.81 -6.94
CA GLU A 224 0.90 4.05 -6.36
C GLU A 224 2.39 3.95 -6.02
N LEU A 225 2.81 2.83 -5.41
CA LEU A 225 4.21 2.59 -5.09
C LEU A 225 5.09 2.55 -6.36
N ASN A 226 4.64 1.85 -7.41
CA ASN A 226 5.37 1.80 -8.68
C ASN A 226 5.50 3.20 -9.30
N ALA A 227 4.41 3.99 -9.32
CA ALA A 227 4.44 5.35 -9.82
C ALA A 227 5.41 6.25 -9.03
N ASN A 228 5.45 6.10 -7.70
CA ASN A 228 6.39 6.83 -6.85
C ASN A 228 7.84 6.41 -7.11
N ILE A 229 8.11 5.11 -7.27
CA ILE A 229 9.44 4.60 -7.61
C ILE A 229 9.91 5.18 -8.95
N ASP A 230 9.07 5.16 -9.98
CA ASP A 230 9.40 5.67 -11.30
C ASP A 230 9.67 7.18 -11.28
N LYS A 231 8.84 7.94 -10.54
CA LYS A 231 9.06 9.36 -10.30
C LYS A 231 10.39 9.63 -9.60
N SER A 232 10.68 8.95 -8.49
CA SER A 232 11.93 9.12 -7.75
C SER A 232 13.16 8.73 -8.57
N LYS A 233 13.07 7.68 -9.40
CA LYS A 233 14.14 7.33 -10.36
C LYS A 233 14.39 8.45 -11.35
N GLN A 234 13.33 9.02 -11.93
CA GLN A 234 13.45 10.10 -12.89
C GLN A 234 14.05 11.36 -12.26
N GLU A 235 13.63 11.72 -11.05
CA GLU A 235 14.19 12.84 -10.28
C GLU A 235 15.69 12.65 -9.98
N ALA A 236 16.08 11.43 -9.58
CA ALA A 236 17.49 11.10 -9.33
C ALA A 236 18.34 11.18 -10.60
N ILE A 237 17.84 10.66 -11.72
CA ILE A 237 18.52 10.74 -13.03
C ILE A 237 18.67 12.20 -13.46
N ASN A 238 17.60 13.00 -13.37
CA ASN A 238 17.65 14.42 -13.74
C ASN A 238 18.66 15.18 -12.87
N THR A 239 18.69 14.91 -11.56
CA THR A 239 19.64 15.53 -10.64
C THR A 239 21.08 15.16 -11.00
N ALA A 240 21.35 13.88 -11.27
CA ALA A 240 22.67 13.41 -11.66
C ALA A 240 23.14 14.00 -12.99
N ASN A 241 22.26 14.04 -14.00
CA ASN A 241 22.58 14.64 -15.30
C ASN A 241 22.88 16.13 -15.18
N ASN A 242 22.03 16.89 -14.47
CA ASN A 242 22.25 18.32 -14.25
C ASN A 242 23.58 18.59 -13.52
N TYR A 243 23.92 17.76 -12.53
CA TYR A 243 25.21 17.86 -11.84
C TYR A 243 26.39 17.59 -12.78
N THR A 244 26.33 16.50 -13.57
CA THR A 244 27.38 16.15 -14.53
C THR A 244 27.53 17.23 -15.61
N ASP A 245 26.44 17.72 -16.17
CA ASP A 245 26.43 18.79 -17.19
C ASP A 245 27.05 20.08 -16.64
N SER A 246 26.72 20.43 -15.39
CA SER A 246 27.30 21.58 -14.70
C SER A 246 28.81 21.41 -14.53
N LYS A 247 29.27 20.23 -14.08
CA LYS A 247 30.72 19.95 -13.91
C LYS A 247 31.48 19.92 -15.23
N ILE A 248 30.91 19.34 -16.28
CA ILE A 248 31.50 19.38 -17.63
C ILE A 248 31.63 20.83 -18.10
N THR A 249 30.61 21.66 -17.85
CA THR A 249 30.62 23.08 -18.22
C THR A 249 31.70 23.85 -17.47
N GLU A 250 31.82 23.64 -16.16
CA GLU A 250 32.86 24.25 -15.31
C GLU A 250 34.26 23.87 -15.81
N THR A 251 34.54 22.57 -15.98
CA THR A 251 35.84 22.10 -16.49
C THR A 251 36.15 22.59 -17.90
N LYS A 252 35.14 22.67 -18.78
CA LYS A 252 35.31 23.23 -20.13
C LYS A 252 35.71 24.70 -20.08
N ASN A 253 35.09 25.49 -19.20
CA ASN A 253 35.41 26.90 -19.03
C ASN A 253 36.83 27.08 -18.46
N GLU A 254 37.20 26.31 -17.44
CA GLU A 254 38.57 26.31 -16.88
C GLU A 254 39.62 25.94 -17.94
N LEU A 255 39.36 24.91 -18.74
CA LEU A 255 40.26 24.49 -19.81
C LEU A 255 40.41 25.59 -20.88
N ASN A 256 39.33 26.24 -21.29
CA ASN A 256 39.39 27.34 -22.24
C ASN A 256 40.26 28.49 -21.72
N VAL A 257 40.08 28.88 -20.44
CA VAL A 257 40.91 29.91 -19.79
C VAL A 257 42.38 29.50 -19.76
N ASN A 258 42.69 28.26 -19.42
CA ASN A 258 44.06 27.75 -19.38
C ASN A 258 44.70 27.73 -20.78
N ILE A 259 43.96 27.31 -21.82
CA ILE A 259 44.42 27.35 -23.21
C ILE A 259 44.75 28.77 -23.64
N ASP A 260 43.87 29.74 -23.35
CA ASP A 260 44.08 31.14 -23.71
C ASP A 260 45.29 31.73 -22.97
N LYS A 261 45.45 31.41 -21.69
CA LYS A 261 46.63 31.81 -20.90
C LYS A 261 47.92 31.22 -21.46
N SER A 262 47.96 29.92 -21.74
CA SER A 262 49.14 29.25 -22.32
C SER A 262 49.48 29.77 -23.71
N LYS A 263 48.47 30.09 -24.55
CA LYS A 263 48.68 30.76 -25.84
C LYS A 263 49.33 32.12 -25.64
N GLN A 264 48.82 32.93 -24.70
CA GLN A 264 49.37 34.25 -24.42
C GLN A 264 50.81 34.17 -23.90
N GLU A 265 51.09 33.24 -22.99
CA GLU A 265 52.45 32.98 -22.50
C GLU A 265 53.41 32.59 -23.63
N ALA A 266 53.00 31.65 -24.50
CA ALA A 266 53.81 31.23 -25.65
C ALA A 266 54.08 32.39 -26.63
N ILE A 267 53.08 33.21 -26.92
CA ILE A 267 53.22 34.42 -27.76
C ILE A 267 54.20 35.40 -27.12
N ASN A 268 54.05 35.69 -25.82
CA ASN A 268 54.93 36.60 -25.09
C ASN A 268 56.38 36.10 -25.09
N THR A 269 56.61 34.81 -24.83
CA THR A 269 57.95 34.20 -24.88
C THR A 269 58.56 34.29 -26.28
N SER A 270 57.77 34.00 -27.33
CA SER A 270 58.23 34.08 -28.72
C SER A 270 58.59 35.51 -29.14
N ASN A 271 57.75 36.49 -28.77
CA ASN A 271 58.02 37.91 -29.02
C ASN A 271 59.27 38.37 -28.28
N ASN A 272 59.40 38.09 -26.98
CA ASN A 272 60.59 38.45 -26.20
C ASN A 272 61.89 37.85 -26.79
N TYR A 273 61.85 36.58 -27.23
CA TYR A 273 62.98 35.95 -27.89
C TYR A 273 63.32 36.64 -29.22
N THR A 274 62.31 36.91 -30.04
CA THR A 274 62.46 37.57 -31.34
C THR A 274 63.00 38.98 -31.18
N ASP A 275 62.45 39.78 -30.26
CA ASP A 275 62.90 41.14 -29.94
C ASP A 275 64.34 41.14 -29.41
N SER A 276 64.70 40.17 -28.56
CA SER A 276 66.08 40.01 -28.08
C SER A 276 67.05 39.69 -29.21
N LYS A 277 66.68 38.79 -30.14
CA LYS A 277 67.49 38.46 -31.31
C LYS A 277 67.64 39.65 -32.27
N ILE A 278 66.54 40.34 -32.57
CA ILE A 278 66.57 41.57 -33.39
C ILE A 278 67.49 42.62 -32.75
N THR A 279 67.39 42.80 -31.43
CA THR A 279 68.24 43.75 -30.70
C THR A 279 69.71 43.36 -30.77
N ALA A 280 70.05 42.08 -30.56
CA ALA A 280 71.42 41.58 -30.65
C ALA A 280 72.00 41.78 -32.06
N THR A 281 71.26 41.41 -33.10
CA THR A 281 71.68 41.60 -34.50
C THR A 281 71.82 43.08 -34.85
N LYS A 282 70.91 43.95 -34.36
CA LYS A 282 71.02 45.40 -34.54
C LYS A 282 72.30 45.95 -33.91
N ASN A 283 72.65 45.50 -32.71
CA ASN A 283 73.88 45.91 -32.03
C ASN A 283 75.14 45.43 -32.77
N GLU A 284 75.16 44.18 -33.22
CA GLU A 284 76.26 43.62 -34.01
C GLU A 284 76.44 44.37 -35.34
N LEU A 285 75.34 44.68 -36.03
CA LEU A 285 75.35 45.49 -37.24
C LEU A 285 75.90 46.90 -36.97
N ASN A 286 75.50 47.56 -35.88
CA ASN A 286 76.02 48.87 -35.51
C ASN A 286 77.53 48.83 -35.26
N VAL A 287 78.02 47.82 -34.52
CA VAL A 287 79.46 47.63 -34.28
C VAL A 287 80.21 47.42 -35.60
N ASN A 288 79.67 46.60 -36.52
CA ASN A 288 80.27 46.37 -37.82
C ASN A 288 80.27 47.65 -38.68
N ILE A 289 79.18 48.42 -38.68
CA ILE A 289 79.12 49.73 -39.36
C ILE A 289 80.19 50.67 -38.80
N ASP A 290 80.32 50.77 -37.48
CA ASP A 290 81.32 51.65 -36.84
C ASP A 290 82.75 51.19 -37.15
N LYS A 291 83.00 49.88 -37.12
CA LYS A 291 84.29 49.29 -37.53
C LYS A 291 84.61 49.58 -38.99
N SER A 292 83.67 49.35 -39.92
CA SER A 292 83.86 49.64 -41.34
C SER A 292 84.05 51.13 -41.60
N LYS A 293 83.34 52.02 -40.88
CA LYS A 293 83.59 53.47 -40.93
C LYS A 293 85.01 53.80 -40.48
N GLN A 294 85.48 53.21 -39.37
CA GLN A 294 86.83 53.45 -38.87
C GLN A 294 87.90 52.92 -39.83
N GLU A 295 87.70 51.74 -40.41
CA GLU A 295 88.60 51.18 -41.44
C GLU A 295 88.65 52.06 -42.69
N ALA A 296 87.51 52.61 -43.13
CA ALA A 296 87.44 53.55 -44.24
C ALA A 296 88.17 54.87 -43.92
N ILE A 297 87.99 55.42 -42.71
CA ILE A 297 88.70 56.61 -42.22
C ILE A 297 90.21 56.36 -42.18
N ASN A 298 90.66 55.25 -41.58
CA ASN A 298 92.07 54.89 -41.50
C ASN A 298 92.68 54.72 -42.90
N SER A 299 91.95 54.07 -43.82
CA SER A 299 92.40 53.91 -45.21
C SER A 299 92.52 55.25 -45.93
N SER A 300 91.56 56.15 -45.73
CA SER A 300 91.59 57.52 -46.28
C SER A 300 92.75 58.33 -45.72
N ASN A 301 93.01 58.23 -44.41
CA ASN A 301 94.14 58.89 -43.76
C ASN A 301 95.48 58.35 -44.29
N ASN A 302 95.66 57.02 -44.34
CA ASN A 302 96.86 56.40 -44.90
C ASN A 302 97.12 56.80 -46.37
N TYR A 303 96.06 56.93 -47.18
CA TYR A 303 96.17 57.43 -48.55
C TYR A 303 96.60 58.91 -48.58
N THR A 304 95.97 59.74 -47.74
CA THR A 304 96.28 61.18 -47.64
C THR A 304 97.70 61.41 -47.13
N ASP A 305 98.12 60.70 -46.09
CA ASP A 305 99.47 60.73 -45.53
C ASP A 305 100.50 60.24 -46.55
N ASN A 306 100.23 59.15 -47.28
CA ASN A 306 101.11 58.71 -48.37
C ASN A 306 101.25 59.76 -49.47
N LYS A 307 100.15 60.42 -49.87
CA LYS A 307 100.21 61.49 -50.87
C LYS A 307 100.96 62.72 -50.35
N PHE A 308 100.79 63.07 -49.08
CA PHE A 308 101.53 64.14 -48.43
C PHE A 308 103.03 63.82 -48.35
N GLN A 309 103.40 62.60 -47.94
CA GLN A 309 104.78 62.12 -47.91
C GLN A 309 105.41 62.05 -49.31
N GLN A 310 104.66 61.61 -50.33
CA GLN A 310 105.11 61.71 -51.73
C GLN A 310 105.34 63.16 -52.16
N GLY A 311 104.49 64.09 -51.71
CA GLY A 311 104.66 65.53 -51.92
C GLY A 311 105.91 66.09 -51.25
N ILE A 312 106.17 65.71 -49.99
CA ILE A 312 107.41 66.05 -49.27
C ILE A 312 108.61 65.47 -50.02
N SER A 313 108.63 64.18 -50.33
CA SER A 313 109.73 63.53 -51.05
C SER A 313 109.99 64.15 -52.42
N TYR A 314 108.95 64.54 -53.16
CA TYR A 314 109.10 65.28 -54.41
C TYR A 314 109.75 66.65 -54.19
N THR A 315 109.35 67.35 -53.13
CA THR A 315 109.89 68.66 -52.75
C THR A 315 111.34 68.55 -52.29
N ASP A 316 111.68 67.56 -51.45
CA ASP A 316 113.05 67.26 -51.01
C ASP A 316 113.94 66.92 -52.21
N LYS A 317 113.47 66.11 -53.15
CA LYS A 317 114.24 65.74 -54.35
C LYS A 317 114.48 66.93 -55.28
N LYS A 318 113.52 67.86 -55.39
CA LYS A 318 113.69 69.16 -56.06
C LYS A 318 114.68 70.05 -55.32
N TYR A 319 114.66 70.03 -53.98
CA TYR A 319 115.59 70.76 -53.14
C TYR A 319 117.02 70.21 -53.26
N GLU A 320 117.20 68.88 -53.24
CA GLU A 320 118.49 68.21 -53.50
C GLU A 320 119.03 68.49 -54.90
N GLN A 321 118.17 68.48 -55.94
CA GLN A 321 118.56 68.88 -57.29
C GLN A 321 119.04 70.33 -57.33
N SER A 322 118.41 71.24 -56.57
CA SER A 322 118.86 72.64 -56.48
C SER A 322 120.20 72.79 -55.77
N ILE A 323 120.47 71.98 -54.75
CA ILE A 323 121.76 71.91 -54.05
C ILE A 323 122.85 71.37 -54.98
N GLN A 324 122.58 70.28 -55.71
CA GLN A 324 123.54 69.73 -56.68
C GLN A 324 123.83 70.71 -57.84
N TYR A 325 122.83 71.49 -58.27
CA TYR A 325 123.04 72.53 -59.27
C TYR A 325 123.91 73.68 -58.74
N ALA A 326 123.76 74.05 -57.46
CA ALA A 326 124.61 75.04 -56.80
C ALA A 326 126.05 74.54 -56.60
N GLN A 327 126.26 73.27 -56.24
CA GLN A 327 127.58 72.66 -56.11
C GLN A 327 128.28 72.52 -57.47
N GLY A 328 127.58 72.08 -58.51
CA GLY A 328 128.14 72.02 -59.87
C GLY A 328 128.53 73.39 -60.45
N ALA A 329 127.90 74.48 -59.98
CA ALA A 329 128.28 75.83 -60.33
C ALA A 329 129.53 76.32 -59.56
N ALA A 330 129.69 75.90 -58.30
CA ALA A 330 130.86 76.20 -57.48
C ALA A 330 132.13 75.50 -58.02
N ASP A 331 132.03 74.22 -58.36
CA ASP A 331 133.17 73.43 -58.87
C ASP A 331 133.70 73.99 -60.22
N LYS A 332 132.81 74.50 -61.08
CA LYS A 332 133.18 75.17 -62.34
C LYS A 332 133.87 76.53 -62.14
N ALA A 333 133.55 77.23 -61.06
CA ALA A 333 134.22 78.49 -60.72
C ALA A 333 135.65 78.24 -60.22
N GLU A 334 135.85 77.17 -59.44
CA GLU A 334 137.17 76.75 -58.94
C GLU A 334 138.10 76.29 -60.07
N GLN A 335 137.57 75.54 -61.04
CA GLN A 335 138.34 75.07 -62.19
C GLN A 335 138.83 76.21 -63.11
N ASN A 336 138.04 77.28 -63.24
CA ASN A 336 138.42 78.46 -64.04
C ASN A 336 139.47 79.35 -63.35
N ALA A 337 139.45 79.43 -62.01
CA ALA A 337 140.46 80.16 -61.25
C ALA A 337 141.86 79.53 -61.37
N ASN A 338 141.93 78.20 -61.40
CA ASN A 338 143.19 77.47 -61.54
C ASN A 338 143.80 77.64 -62.95
N ASN A 339 142.99 77.60 -64.01
CA ASN A 339 143.46 77.82 -65.39
C ASN A 339 143.97 79.26 -65.66
N TYR A 340 143.47 80.26 -64.93
CA TYR A 340 143.97 81.63 -65.04
C TYR A 340 145.31 81.81 -64.32
N THR A 341 145.53 81.09 -63.22
CA THR A 341 146.77 81.17 -62.43
C THR A 341 147.95 80.51 -63.15
N ASP A 342 147.75 79.36 -63.78
CA ASP A 342 148.80 78.65 -64.53
C ASP A 342 149.23 79.38 -65.82
N ASN A 343 148.30 80.05 -66.52
CA ASN A 343 148.64 80.84 -67.71
C ASN A 343 149.41 82.13 -67.40
N ARG A 344 149.17 82.75 -66.23
CA ARG A 344 149.87 83.96 -65.78
C ARG A 344 151.32 83.65 -65.37
N PHE A 345 151.58 82.48 -64.79
CA PHE A 345 152.93 82.06 -64.39
C PHE A 345 153.82 81.76 -65.62
N ASN A 346 153.27 81.09 -66.65
CA ASN A 346 154.00 80.77 -67.88
C ASN A 346 154.37 82.00 -68.74
N GLN A 347 153.58 83.09 -68.70
CA GLN A 347 153.92 84.33 -69.41
C GLN A 347 155.05 85.13 -68.75
N LEU A 348 155.14 85.13 -67.41
CA LEU A 348 156.19 85.85 -66.67
C LEU A 348 157.55 85.13 -66.69
N SER A 349 157.56 83.80 -66.80
CA SER A 349 158.78 82.99 -66.97
C SER A 349 159.47 83.26 -68.33
N ASN A 350 158.69 83.43 -69.41
CA ASN A 350 159.23 83.69 -70.75
C ASN A 350 159.73 85.14 -70.94
N GLN A 351 159.21 86.12 -70.20
CA GLN A 351 159.66 87.51 -70.26
C GLN A 351 160.99 87.76 -69.53
N SER A 352 161.33 86.91 -68.55
CA SER A 352 162.62 86.98 -67.82
C SER A 352 163.77 86.40 -68.66
N ASN A 353 163.54 85.29 -69.36
CA ASN A 353 164.58 84.66 -70.21
C ASN A 353 164.95 85.51 -71.44
N GLN A 354 164.05 86.35 -71.96
CA GLN A 354 164.37 87.26 -73.08
C GLN A 354 165.18 88.50 -72.69
N ARG A 355 165.27 88.88 -71.40
CA ARG A 355 166.17 89.95 -70.95
C ARG A 355 167.60 89.48 -70.63
N PHE A 356 167.83 88.17 -70.55
CA PHE A 356 169.15 87.57 -70.37
C PHE A 356 169.97 87.49 -71.68
N GLU A 357 169.34 87.61 -72.86
CA GLU A 357 170.02 87.49 -74.16
C GLU A 357 170.33 88.83 -74.88
N GLN A 358 169.89 89.99 -74.36
CA GLN A 358 170.09 91.29 -75.02
C GLN A 358 171.18 92.22 -74.43
N LEU A 359 171.88 91.85 -73.34
CA LEU A 359 172.96 92.70 -72.79
C LEU A 359 174.35 92.03 -72.75
N VAL A 360 174.59 91.07 -73.67
CA VAL A 360 175.92 90.50 -73.98
C VAL A 360 176.58 91.19 -75.19
N MET A 361 175.94 92.14 -75.89
CA MET A 361 176.58 92.84 -77.02
C MET A 361 176.21 94.32 -77.14
N MET A 362 177.04 95.21 -76.57
CA MET A 362 177.43 96.51 -77.14
C MET A 362 178.71 97.03 -76.43
N PRO A 363 179.55 97.85 -77.09
CA PRO A 363 181.00 97.67 -77.12
C PRO A 363 181.80 98.72 -76.31
N THR A 364 183.12 98.57 -76.33
CA THR A 364 184.15 99.61 -76.08
C THR A 364 183.64 101.05 -76.23
N TYR A 365 183.54 101.79 -75.13
CA TYR A 365 184.63 102.60 -74.56
C TYR A 365 184.52 102.67 -73.04
#